data_AF-A0A109KN39-F1
#
_entry.id   AF-A0A109KN39-F1
#
_cell.length_a   1.000
_cell.length_b   1.000
_cell.length_c   1.000
_cell.angle_alpha   90.00
_cell.angle_beta   90.00
_cell.angle_gamma   90.00
#
_symmetry.space_group_name_H-M   'P 1'
#
loop_
_entity.id
_entity.type
_entity.pdbx_description
1 polymer ?
#
loop_
_entity_poly.entity_id
_entity_poly.type
_entity_poly.pdbx_seq_one_letter_code
_entity_poly.pdbx_strand_id
1 'polypeptide(L)'
;MLLGKFANVLSPWEYVGSTESLTTSAASVTLQIPNTAQPGDLLVAVMSPGNESIATELTSGGWQRMTPGNQDYVCVTRLTAFTERPTYKKGSANAVYACLAVFRAAGWSSVSLVGNNAPYKLLAITTETDNTLILSLATTPGFAGSWTAGMTGVSQFVRRLRATSPSLAIYSADIAKPKEVNNIFVNARDGTERNIILAIS
;
A
#
# COMPACT_ATOMS: atom_id res chain seq x y z
N MET A 1 37.09 19.09 -16.73
CA MET A 1 37.11 17.68 -17.18
C MET A 1 37.64 16.83 -16.03
N LEU A 2 36.75 16.06 -15.39
CA LEU A 2 36.96 14.89 -14.53
C LEU A 2 35.54 14.44 -14.11
N LEU A 3 34.75 13.84 -14.99
CA LEU A 3 34.59 12.38 -15.15
C LEU A 3 34.61 11.61 -13.82
N GLY A 4 33.46 11.00 -13.49
CA GLY A 4 33.41 9.79 -12.68
C GLY A 4 32.59 9.87 -11.39
N LYS A 5 31.26 9.84 -11.50
CA LYS A 5 30.51 8.88 -10.68
C LYS A 5 29.78 7.94 -11.61
N PHE A 6 30.36 6.77 -11.74
CA PHE A 6 29.82 5.64 -12.46
C PHE A 6 28.51 5.17 -11.84
N ALA A 7 27.72 4.57 -12.73
CA ALA A 7 26.69 3.56 -12.53
C ALA A 7 25.31 4.06 -12.09
N ASN A 8 24.33 3.69 -12.92
CA ASN A 8 23.01 3.20 -12.56
C ASN A 8 23.06 2.28 -11.33
N VAL A 9 23.33 2.82 -10.14
CA VAL A 9 22.97 2.16 -8.91
C VAL A 9 21.47 2.38 -8.81
N LEU A 10 20.72 1.37 -9.27
CA LEU A 10 19.33 1.21 -8.90
C LEU A 10 19.32 1.27 -7.37
N SER A 11 18.99 2.43 -6.81
CA SER A 11 18.82 2.50 -5.37
C SER A 11 17.58 1.66 -5.08
N PRO A 12 17.72 0.59 -4.27
CA PRO A 12 16.57 -0.20 -3.89
C PRO A 12 15.52 0.67 -3.24
N TRP A 13 14.28 0.19 -3.25
CA TRP A 13 13.18 0.86 -2.58
C TRP A 13 13.40 0.90 -1.06
N GLU A 14 13.54 2.11 -0.51
CA GLU A 14 13.61 2.36 0.91
C GLU A 14 12.20 2.47 1.49
N TYR A 15 11.94 1.82 2.62
CA TYR A 15 10.74 2.07 3.42
C TYR A 15 11.03 3.17 4.44
N VAL A 16 10.46 4.34 4.22
CA VAL A 16 10.71 5.56 5.01
C VAL A 16 9.97 5.53 6.35
N GLY A 17 8.81 4.88 6.38
CA GLY A 17 8.01 4.71 7.59
C GLY A 17 6.51 4.71 7.32
N SER A 18 5.72 4.74 8.40
CA SER A 18 4.27 4.89 8.30
C SER A 18 3.66 5.64 9.47
N THR A 19 2.48 6.21 9.25
CA THR A 19 1.56 6.66 10.31
C THR A 19 0.24 5.95 10.23
N GLU A 20 -0.58 6.07 11.27
CA GLU A 20 -1.88 5.41 11.34
C GLU A 20 -2.90 6.21 12.12
N SER A 21 -4.16 5.84 11.94
CA SER A 21 -5.27 6.38 12.70
C SER A 21 -6.38 5.34 12.80
N LEU A 22 -7.05 5.32 13.94
CA LEU A 22 -8.23 4.51 14.21
C LEU A 22 -9.33 5.42 14.71
N THR A 23 -10.52 5.25 14.14
CA THR A 23 -11.74 5.92 14.58
C THR A 23 -12.88 4.91 14.62
N THR A 24 -13.91 5.18 15.41
CA THR A 24 -15.14 4.39 15.48
C THR A 24 -16.41 5.22 15.33
N SER A 25 -16.30 6.55 15.35
CA SER A 25 -17.43 7.48 15.21
C SER A 25 -17.85 7.65 13.75
N ALA A 26 -18.62 8.68 13.40
CA ALA A 26 -18.85 9.09 12.01
C ALA A 26 -17.80 10.09 11.49
N ALA A 27 -16.89 10.56 12.35
CA ALA A 27 -15.89 11.57 11.98
C ALA A 27 -14.87 11.04 10.97
N SER A 28 -14.40 11.91 10.08
CA SER A 28 -13.37 11.60 9.08
C SER A 28 -12.05 11.12 9.72
N VAL A 29 -11.27 10.38 8.93
CA VAL A 29 -9.94 9.89 9.31
C VAL A 29 -8.88 10.64 8.51
N THR A 30 -8.08 11.46 9.16
CA THR A 30 -6.95 12.15 8.51
C THR A 30 -5.64 11.55 8.98
N LEU A 31 -4.87 10.99 8.06
CA LEU A 31 -3.53 10.45 8.35
C LEU A 31 -2.48 11.55 8.29
N GLN A 32 -1.36 11.28 8.95
CA GLN A 32 -0.26 12.24 9.04
C GLN A 32 0.87 11.86 8.07
N ILE A 33 1.29 12.81 7.25
CA ILE A 33 2.65 12.97 6.73
C ILE A 33 3.81 12.45 7.62
N PRO A 34 4.51 11.30 7.48
CA PRO A 34 5.74 11.10 8.26
C PRO A 34 6.71 12.26 8.04
N ASN A 35 7.33 12.76 9.10
CA ASN A 35 8.28 13.88 9.04
C ASN A 35 9.57 13.53 8.29
N THR A 36 9.88 12.25 8.13
CA THR A 36 11.00 11.72 7.35
C THR A 36 10.72 11.63 5.86
N ALA A 37 9.48 11.86 5.42
CA ALA A 37 9.10 11.84 4.02
C ALA A 37 9.63 13.07 3.27
N GLN A 38 9.99 12.88 2.01
CA GLN A 38 10.61 13.88 1.15
C GLN A 38 9.84 14.03 -0.17
N PRO A 39 9.87 15.22 -0.82
CA PRO A 39 9.30 15.38 -2.15
C PRO A 39 9.82 14.32 -3.13
N GLY A 40 8.91 13.66 -3.84
CA GLY A 40 9.21 12.53 -4.73
C GLY A 40 8.94 11.15 -4.13
N ASP A 41 8.79 11.04 -2.81
CA ASP A 41 8.44 9.77 -2.17
C ASP A 41 7.06 9.28 -2.63
N LEU A 42 6.90 7.97 -2.75
CA LEU A 42 5.62 7.31 -2.94
C LEU A 42 4.88 7.27 -1.60
N LEU A 43 3.68 7.83 -1.58
CA LEU A 43 2.73 7.72 -0.48
C LEU A 43 1.67 6.68 -0.81
N VAL A 44 1.44 5.73 0.10
CA VAL A 44 0.44 4.68 -0.03
C VAL A 44 -0.48 4.71 1.19
N ALA A 45 -1.67 5.29 1.02
CA ALA A 45 -2.73 5.27 2.01
C ALA A 45 -3.55 3.99 1.85
N VAL A 46 -3.63 3.20 2.91
CA VAL A 46 -4.38 1.94 2.97
C VAL A 46 -5.40 2.05 4.10
N MET A 47 -6.67 1.71 3.85
CA MET A 47 -7.68 1.62 4.90
C MET A 47 -8.33 0.25 4.97
N SER A 48 -8.70 -0.13 6.18
CA SER A 48 -9.55 -1.27 6.48
C SER A 48 -10.80 -0.78 7.23
N PRO A 49 -12.01 -0.93 6.65
CA PRO A 49 -13.27 -0.62 7.31
C PRO A 49 -13.74 -1.80 8.17
N GLY A 50 -14.36 -1.54 9.32
CA GLY A 50 -14.99 -2.56 10.17
C GLY A 50 -16.36 -3.01 9.65
N ASN A 51 -16.95 -2.24 8.75
CA ASN A 51 -18.16 -2.57 8.01
C ASN A 51 -18.03 -2.03 6.57
N GLU A 52 -17.93 -2.94 5.59
CA GLU A 52 -17.78 -2.59 4.16
C GLU A 52 -19.08 -2.05 3.53
N SER A 53 -20.24 -2.20 4.19
CA SER A 53 -21.50 -1.60 3.72
C SER A 53 -21.57 -0.09 3.97
N ILE A 54 -20.71 0.45 4.83
CA ILE A 54 -20.63 1.90 5.09
C ILE A 54 -19.51 2.49 4.26
N ALA A 55 -19.88 3.33 3.28
CA ALA A 55 -18.91 3.92 2.35
C ALA A 55 -17.78 4.66 3.09
N THR A 56 -16.54 4.41 2.68
CA THR A 56 -15.34 5.07 3.20
C THR A 56 -14.48 5.52 2.03
N GLU A 57 -14.54 6.81 1.73
CA GLU A 57 -14.01 7.40 0.51
C GLU A 57 -12.94 8.44 0.81
N LEU A 58 -11.88 8.48 0.02
CA LEU A 58 -10.84 9.47 0.16
C LEU A 58 -11.30 10.80 -0.45
N THR A 59 -11.30 11.87 0.35
CA THR A 59 -11.75 13.20 -0.11
C THR A 59 -10.61 14.15 -0.45
N SER A 60 -9.37 13.83 -0.10
CA SER A 60 -8.20 14.68 -0.36
C SER A 60 -7.84 14.72 -1.84
N GLY A 61 -7.47 15.90 -2.33
CA GLY A 61 -7.05 16.14 -3.70
C GLY A 61 -5.67 15.55 -4.04
N GLY A 62 -5.46 15.20 -5.31
CA GLY A 62 -4.15 14.75 -5.81
C GLY A 62 -3.79 13.28 -5.52
N TRP A 63 -4.76 12.49 -5.05
CA TRP A 63 -4.59 11.06 -4.79
C TRP A 63 -5.23 10.21 -5.90
N GLN A 64 -4.48 9.24 -6.40
CA GLN A 64 -4.99 8.21 -7.29
C GLN A 64 -5.65 7.12 -6.45
N ARG A 65 -6.95 6.92 -6.65
CA ARG A 65 -7.72 5.85 -6.00
C ARG A 65 -7.50 4.56 -6.79
N MET A 66 -6.79 3.60 -6.20
CA MET A 66 -6.47 2.34 -6.87
C MET A 66 -7.65 1.38 -6.88
N THR A 67 -8.53 1.49 -5.89
CA THR A 67 -9.74 0.66 -5.76
C THR A 67 -10.97 1.56 -5.65
N PRO A 68 -11.31 2.35 -6.68
CA PRO A 68 -12.41 3.29 -6.57
C PRO A 68 -13.75 2.56 -6.39
N GLY A 69 -14.64 3.13 -5.58
CA GLY A 69 -15.98 2.61 -5.35
C GLY A 69 -16.49 3.04 -3.97
N ASN A 70 -17.35 2.22 -3.36
CA ASN A 70 -17.83 2.49 -1.99
C ASN A 70 -16.69 2.47 -0.95
N GLN A 71 -15.53 1.90 -1.29
CA GLN A 71 -14.40 1.75 -0.38
C GLN A 71 -13.09 2.04 -1.14
N ASP A 72 -12.44 3.15 -0.82
CA ASP A 72 -11.18 3.55 -1.45
C ASP A 72 -9.95 2.87 -0.81
N TYR A 73 -10.00 1.54 -0.64
CA TYR A 73 -9.04 0.72 0.14
C TYR A 73 -7.59 1.14 0.03
N VAL A 74 -7.15 1.43 -1.19
CA VAL A 74 -5.78 1.87 -1.45
C VAL A 74 -5.80 3.11 -2.34
N CYS A 75 -5.15 4.15 -1.85
CA CYS A 75 -4.92 5.39 -2.58
C CYS A 75 -3.42 5.69 -2.57
N VAL A 76 -2.91 6.19 -3.69
CA VAL A 76 -1.48 6.51 -3.84
C VAL A 76 -1.29 7.92 -4.36
N THR A 77 -0.16 8.53 -4.02
CA THR A 77 0.28 9.76 -4.65
C THR A 77 1.80 9.90 -4.56
N ARG A 78 2.36 10.81 -5.35
CA ARG A 78 3.73 11.27 -5.19
C ARG A 78 3.73 12.46 -4.24
N LEU A 79 4.59 12.44 -3.22
CA LEU A 79 4.72 13.56 -2.30
C LEU A 79 5.26 14.79 -3.03
N THR A 80 4.57 15.92 -2.88
CA THR A 80 4.92 17.25 -3.35
C THR A 80 4.68 18.27 -2.24
N ALA A 81 5.12 19.52 -2.44
CA ALA A 81 4.82 20.60 -1.50
C ALA A 81 3.31 20.90 -1.32
N PHE A 82 2.47 20.43 -2.25
CA PHE A 82 1.02 20.66 -2.25
C PHE A 82 0.21 19.40 -1.93
N THR A 83 0.87 18.30 -1.57
CA THR A 83 0.17 17.05 -1.30
C THR A 83 -0.70 17.19 -0.05
N GLU A 84 -2.01 17.14 -0.25
CA GLU A 84 -2.97 17.11 0.85
C GLU A 84 -2.83 15.82 1.66
N ARG A 85 -3.02 15.94 2.97
CA ARG A 85 -3.05 14.78 3.87
C ARG A 85 -4.23 13.89 3.52
N PRO A 86 -4.04 12.56 3.42
CA PRO A 86 -5.12 11.68 3.02
C PRO A 86 -6.18 11.65 4.12
N THR A 87 -7.39 12.04 3.74
CA THR A 87 -8.55 12.16 4.61
C THR A 87 -9.67 11.30 4.04
N TYR A 88 -10.12 10.34 4.84
CA TYR A 88 -11.25 9.48 4.50
C TYR A 88 -12.52 9.99 5.16
N LYS A 89 -13.56 10.23 4.36
CA LYS A 89 -14.91 10.49 4.81
C LYS A 89 -15.67 9.18 4.95
N LYS A 90 -16.46 9.05 6.02
CA LYS A 90 -17.33 7.89 6.24
C LYS A 90 -18.79 8.28 6.02
N GLY A 91 -19.57 7.36 5.44
CA GLY A 91 -21.01 7.55 5.26
C GLY A 91 -21.81 7.51 6.56
N SER A 92 -21.30 6.84 7.59
CA SER A 92 -21.92 6.73 8.93
C SER A 92 -20.87 6.34 9.98
N ALA A 93 -21.30 6.11 11.22
CA ALA A 93 -20.46 5.59 12.28
C ALA A 93 -19.89 4.21 11.90
N ASN A 94 -18.57 4.11 11.83
CA ASN A 94 -17.87 2.88 11.45
C ASN A 94 -16.47 2.87 12.04
N ALA A 95 -16.02 1.70 12.47
CA ALA A 95 -14.61 1.48 12.78
C ALA A 95 -13.81 1.58 11.48
N VAL A 96 -12.85 2.49 11.39
CA VAL A 96 -11.92 2.55 10.24
C VAL A 96 -10.52 2.68 10.78
N TYR A 97 -9.69 1.71 10.40
CA TYR A 97 -8.26 1.78 10.60
C TYR A 97 -7.62 2.18 9.28
N ALA A 98 -6.79 3.21 9.30
CA ALA A 98 -6.07 3.67 8.11
C ALA A 98 -4.58 3.81 8.43
N CYS A 99 -3.74 3.54 7.43
CA CYS A 99 -2.30 3.58 7.51
C CYS A 99 -1.75 4.32 6.29
N LEU A 100 -0.81 5.24 6.48
CA LEU A 100 -0.05 5.86 5.41
C LEU A 100 1.36 5.31 5.43
N ALA A 101 1.72 4.49 4.44
CA ALA A 101 3.08 3.97 4.25
C ALA A 101 3.83 4.82 3.23
N VAL A 102 5.13 5.03 3.46
CA VAL A 102 5.98 5.87 2.61
C VAL A 102 7.17 5.07 2.11
N PHE A 103 7.39 5.14 0.80
CA PHE A 103 8.47 4.45 0.12
C PHE A 103 9.27 5.43 -0.73
N ARG A 104 10.58 5.27 -0.78
CA ARG A 104 11.49 6.14 -1.52
C ARG A 104 12.30 5.33 -2.52
N ALA A 105 12.31 5.82 -3.75
CA ALA A 105 13.20 5.37 -4.80
C ALA A 105 13.37 6.51 -5.81
N ALA A 106 14.52 6.55 -6.48
CA ALA A 106 14.71 7.47 -7.59
C ALA A 106 14.06 6.90 -8.86
N GLY A 107 13.49 7.78 -9.69
CA GLY A 107 13.14 7.44 -11.07
C GLY A 107 11.86 6.62 -11.27
N TRP A 108 11.11 6.27 -10.22
CA TRP A 108 9.79 5.66 -10.41
C TRP A 108 8.86 6.63 -11.15
N SER A 109 7.88 6.13 -11.86
CA SER A 109 7.05 6.88 -12.79
C SER A 109 5.58 6.44 -12.81
N SER A 110 5.30 5.17 -12.52
CA SER A 110 3.97 4.60 -12.62
C SER A 110 3.62 3.74 -11.41
N VAL A 111 2.32 3.67 -11.11
CA VAL A 111 1.74 2.76 -10.13
C VAL A 111 0.60 2.02 -10.82
N SER A 112 0.64 0.70 -10.80
CA SER A 112 -0.35 -0.16 -11.45
C SER A 112 -1.02 -1.07 -10.43
N LEU A 113 -2.36 -1.14 -10.48
CA LEU A 113 -3.13 -2.15 -9.76
C LEU A 113 -3.04 -3.47 -10.54
N VAL A 114 -2.45 -4.49 -9.93
CA VAL A 114 -2.25 -5.80 -10.57
C VAL A 114 -3.22 -6.84 -10.01
N GLY A 115 -3.71 -6.64 -8.79
CA GLY A 115 -4.71 -7.51 -8.18
C GLY A 115 -5.59 -6.76 -7.20
N ASN A 116 -6.88 -7.09 -7.17
CA ASN A 116 -7.83 -6.70 -6.13
C ASN A 116 -8.83 -7.85 -5.97
N ASN A 117 -8.49 -8.81 -5.10
CA ASN A 117 -9.21 -10.06 -4.96
C ASN A 117 -9.74 -10.24 -3.54
N ALA A 118 -11.00 -10.64 -3.38
CA ALA A 118 -11.59 -11.07 -2.13
C ALA A 118 -12.56 -12.24 -2.44
N PRO A 119 -12.26 -13.50 -2.05
CA PRO A 119 -11.08 -13.96 -1.33
C PRO A 119 -9.78 -13.78 -2.13
N TYR A 120 -8.62 -13.89 -1.48
CA TYR A 120 -7.34 -13.79 -2.18
C TYR A 120 -7.14 -14.92 -3.18
N LYS A 121 -6.30 -14.64 -4.18
CA LYS A 121 -5.83 -15.61 -5.17
C LYS A 121 -4.32 -15.44 -5.31
N LEU A 122 -3.63 -16.54 -5.59
CA LEU A 122 -2.22 -16.50 -5.96
C LEU A 122 -2.08 -15.74 -7.27
N LEU A 123 -1.16 -14.79 -7.31
CA LEU A 123 -0.86 -14.02 -8.51
C LEU A 123 0.60 -14.22 -8.94
N ALA A 124 0.80 -14.07 -10.25
CA ALA A 124 2.10 -14.03 -10.90
C ALA A 124 2.23 -12.70 -11.64
N ILE A 125 3.41 -12.09 -11.56
CA ILE A 125 3.73 -10.81 -12.19
C ILE A 125 5.09 -10.92 -12.85
N THR A 126 5.19 -10.55 -14.13
CA THR A 126 6.47 -10.30 -14.79
C THR A 126 6.77 -8.80 -14.69
N THR A 127 7.88 -8.44 -14.06
CA THR A 127 8.35 -7.06 -14.06
C THR A 127 9.19 -6.81 -15.31
N GLU A 128 8.90 -5.75 -16.06
CA GLU A 128 9.56 -5.43 -17.34
C GLU A 128 10.67 -4.37 -17.18
N THR A 129 10.70 -3.70 -16.03
CA THR A 129 11.63 -2.61 -15.74
C THR A 129 12.51 -2.93 -14.54
N ASP A 130 13.68 -2.31 -14.52
CA ASP A 130 14.54 -2.30 -13.33
C ASP A 130 13.87 -1.53 -12.18
N ASN A 131 14.26 -1.82 -10.93
CA ASN A 131 13.80 -1.12 -9.73
C ASN A 131 12.27 -1.10 -9.52
N THR A 132 11.61 -2.24 -9.71
CA THR A 132 10.18 -2.36 -9.46
C THR A 132 9.91 -2.66 -7.97
N LEU A 133 8.95 -1.97 -7.36
CA LEU A 133 8.39 -2.33 -6.06
C LEU A 133 7.08 -3.09 -6.26
N ILE A 134 6.98 -4.28 -5.68
CA ILE A 134 5.71 -4.98 -5.52
C ILE A 134 5.21 -4.74 -4.10
N LEU A 135 4.00 -4.19 -3.99
CA LEU A 135 3.27 -4.09 -2.72
C LEU A 135 2.18 -5.15 -2.68
N SER A 136 2.16 -5.93 -1.61
CA SER A 136 1.09 -6.88 -1.31
C SER A 136 0.39 -6.43 -0.05
N LEU A 137 -0.82 -5.91 -0.23
CA LEU A 137 -1.63 -5.29 0.80
C LEU A 137 -2.81 -6.21 1.09
N ALA A 138 -3.19 -6.36 2.35
CA ALA A 138 -4.41 -7.06 2.71
C ALA A 138 -5.21 -6.32 3.76
N THR A 139 -6.53 -6.37 3.63
CA THR A 139 -7.48 -5.72 4.54
C THR A 139 -8.62 -6.67 4.84
N THR A 140 -9.05 -6.71 6.11
CA THR A 140 -10.26 -7.42 6.50
C THR A 140 -11.01 -6.62 7.58
N PRO A 141 -12.35 -6.51 7.49
CA PRO A 141 -13.14 -5.90 8.55
C PRO A 141 -13.02 -6.63 9.88
N GLY A 142 -12.78 -7.94 9.84
CA GLY A 142 -12.62 -8.77 11.03
C GLY A 142 -11.23 -8.70 11.64
N PHE A 143 -11.04 -9.52 12.67
CA PHE A 143 -9.72 -9.84 13.23
C PHE A 143 -8.95 -10.74 12.25
N ALA A 144 -7.67 -10.44 12.03
CA ALA A 144 -6.75 -11.31 11.32
C ALA A 144 -6.11 -12.25 12.34
N GLY A 145 -6.30 -13.57 12.14
CA GLY A 145 -5.68 -14.60 12.99
C GLY A 145 -4.17 -14.46 13.04
N SER A 146 -3.52 -14.79 11.93
CA SER A 146 -2.08 -14.60 11.75
C SER A 146 -1.82 -14.28 10.28
N TRP A 147 -1.12 -13.17 10.04
CA TRP A 147 -0.76 -12.75 8.69
C TRP A 147 0.37 -13.62 8.15
N THR A 148 0.10 -14.32 7.05
CA THR A 148 1.07 -15.11 6.29
C THR A 148 1.14 -14.53 4.89
N ALA A 149 2.32 -14.16 4.43
CA ALA A 149 2.50 -13.64 3.09
C ALA A 149 3.53 -14.45 2.32
N GLY A 150 3.42 -14.46 1.00
CA GLY A 150 4.35 -15.16 0.12
C GLY A 150 4.60 -14.41 -1.17
N MET A 151 5.84 -14.50 -1.63
CA MET A 151 6.28 -14.12 -2.98
C MET A 151 7.47 -15.02 -3.33
N THR A 152 7.35 -15.80 -4.40
CA THR A 152 8.40 -16.74 -4.84
C THR A 152 9.42 -16.01 -5.72
N GLY A 153 10.70 -16.28 -5.47
CA GLY A 153 11.81 -15.71 -6.23
C GLY A 153 12.33 -14.36 -5.73
N VAL A 154 11.74 -13.79 -4.67
CA VAL A 154 12.11 -12.49 -4.09
C VAL A 154 12.12 -12.54 -2.57
N SER A 155 12.86 -11.64 -1.95
CA SER A 155 12.71 -11.39 -0.51
C SER A 155 11.54 -10.45 -0.27
N GLN A 156 10.65 -10.86 0.63
CA GLN A 156 9.52 -10.06 1.06
C GLN A 156 9.79 -9.45 2.43
N PHE A 157 9.35 -8.22 2.63
CA PHE A 157 9.51 -7.47 3.87
C PHE A 157 8.17 -7.03 4.42
N VAL A 158 7.98 -7.25 5.72
CA VAL A 158 6.86 -6.70 6.48
C VAL A 158 7.05 -5.20 6.65
N ARG A 159 6.03 -4.41 6.34
CA ARG A 159 6.06 -2.94 6.52
C ARG A 159 5.08 -2.47 7.60
N ARG A 160 3.85 -2.99 7.61
CA ARG A 160 2.87 -2.74 8.67
C ARG A 160 1.99 -3.96 8.88
N LEU A 161 1.70 -4.27 10.14
CA LEU A 161 0.74 -5.31 10.52
C LEU A 161 -0.17 -4.80 11.63
N ARG A 162 -1.47 -5.07 11.48
CA ARG A 162 -2.46 -4.97 12.54
C ARG A 162 -3.34 -6.21 12.49
N ALA A 163 -3.33 -6.98 13.58
CA ALA A 163 -4.15 -8.19 13.71
C ALA A 163 -5.57 -7.89 14.23
N THR A 164 -5.75 -6.79 14.97
CA THR A 164 -7.05 -6.40 15.54
C THR A 164 -7.98 -5.79 14.49
N SER A 165 -9.28 -6.12 14.57
CA SER A 165 -10.32 -5.53 13.71
C SER A 165 -10.39 -3.99 13.84
N PRO A 166 -10.54 -3.23 12.73
CA PRO A 166 -10.38 -3.66 11.33
C PRO A 166 -8.92 -3.98 10.96
N SER A 167 -8.64 -5.19 10.50
CA SER A 167 -7.26 -5.67 10.36
C SER A 167 -6.66 -5.29 9.01
N LEU A 168 -5.33 -5.13 8.98
CA LEU A 168 -4.59 -4.69 7.81
C LEU A 168 -3.15 -5.22 7.82
N ALA A 169 -2.62 -5.54 6.65
CA ALA A 169 -1.22 -5.87 6.45
C ALA A 169 -0.65 -5.21 5.19
N ILE A 170 0.61 -4.79 5.28
CA ILE A 170 1.40 -4.22 4.19
C ILE A 170 2.72 -4.98 4.11
N TYR A 171 2.93 -5.66 2.99
CA TYR A 171 4.19 -6.27 2.63
C TYR A 171 4.72 -5.66 1.34
N SER A 172 6.05 -5.72 1.17
CA SER A 172 6.70 -5.28 -0.06
C SER A 172 7.79 -6.25 -0.50
N ALA A 173 8.08 -6.30 -1.79
CA ALA A 173 9.32 -6.83 -2.33
C ALA A 173 9.93 -5.86 -3.34
N ASP A 174 11.25 -5.72 -3.28
CA ASP A 174 12.02 -4.92 -4.22
C ASP A 174 12.63 -5.81 -5.31
N ILE A 175 12.45 -5.39 -6.56
CA ILE A 175 12.83 -6.10 -7.77
C ILE A 175 13.87 -5.25 -8.50
N ALA A 176 15.14 -5.51 -8.20
CA ALA A 176 16.24 -4.78 -8.83
C ALA A 176 16.26 -4.95 -10.36
N LYS A 177 15.97 -6.15 -10.87
CA LYS A 177 16.00 -6.48 -12.31
C LYS A 177 14.72 -7.19 -12.76
N PRO A 178 14.27 -6.95 -14.01
CA PRO A 178 13.14 -7.64 -14.63
C PRO A 178 13.15 -9.14 -14.36
N LYS A 179 12.04 -9.65 -13.81
CA LYS A 179 11.84 -11.07 -13.60
C LYS A 179 10.39 -11.40 -13.31
N GLU A 180 10.09 -12.69 -13.36
CA GLU A 180 8.83 -13.25 -12.89
C GLU A 180 8.83 -13.41 -11.36
N VAL A 181 7.76 -12.95 -10.73
CA VAL A 181 7.47 -13.14 -9.30
C VAL A 181 6.16 -13.91 -9.19
N ASN A 182 6.23 -15.07 -8.57
CA ASN A 182 5.12 -16.02 -8.48
C ASN A 182 4.54 -16.12 -7.07
N ASN A 183 3.36 -16.71 -6.94
CA ASN A 183 2.71 -16.98 -5.65
C ASN A 183 2.64 -15.74 -4.75
N ILE A 184 2.22 -14.60 -5.31
CA ILE A 184 2.05 -13.36 -4.55
C ILE A 184 0.72 -13.43 -3.78
N PHE A 185 0.78 -13.37 -2.46
CA PHE A 185 -0.41 -13.33 -1.59
C PHE A 185 -0.12 -12.81 -0.17
N VAL A 186 -1.18 -12.42 0.54
CA VAL A 186 -1.22 -12.20 1.98
C VAL A 186 -2.51 -12.82 2.54
N ASN A 187 -2.38 -13.85 3.37
CA ASN A 187 -3.47 -14.57 4.03
C ASN A 187 -3.56 -14.22 5.51
N ALA A 188 -4.75 -13.98 6.04
CA ALA A 188 -4.95 -13.61 7.45
C ALA A 188 -5.57 -14.73 8.32
N ARG A 189 -6.30 -15.67 7.70
CA ARG A 189 -7.13 -16.66 8.43
C ARG A 189 -7.54 -17.84 7.55
N ASP A 190 -8.39 -17.57 6.57
CA ASP A 190 -9.10 -18.54 5.73
C ASP A 190 -9.14 -18.11 4.25
N GLY A 191 -8.45 -17.02 3.93
CA GLY A 191 -8.38 -16.43 2.62
C GLY A 191 -9.48 -15.44 2.27
N THR A 192 -10.39 -15.12 3.18
CA THR A 192 -11.50 -14.18 2.94
C THR A 192 -11.07 -12.72 2.88
N GLU A 193 -9.85 -12.39 3.29
CA GLU A 193 -9.34 -11.03 3.22
C GLU A 193 -9.22 -10.52 1.78
N ARG A 194 -9.39 -9.20 1.64
CA ARG A 194 -9.14 -8.52 0.38
C ARG A 194 -7.64 -8.34 0.19
N ASN A 195 -7.10 -8.87 -0.90
CA ASN A 195 -5.72 -8.68 -1.32
C ASN A 195 -5.63 -7.68 -2.46
N ILE A 196 -4.82 -6.64 -2.26
CA ILE A 196 -4.57 -5.58 -3.22
C ILE A 196 -3.08 -5.60 -3.55
N ILE A 197 -2.75 -5.87 -4.81
CA ILE A 197 -1.37 -5.97 -5.28
C ILE A 197 -1.08 -4.79 -6.19
N LEU A 198 -0.04 -4.03 -5.86
CA LEU A 198 0.47 -2.94 -6.69
C LEU A 198 1.85 -3.28 -7.23
N ALA A 199 2.12 -2.87 -8.47
CA ALA A 199 3.46 -2.79 -9.03
C ALA A 199 3.81 -1.32 -9.29
N ILE A 200 5.01 -0.91 -8.88
CA ILE A 200 5.48 0.48 -9.02
C ILE A 200 6.81 0.44 -9.74
N SER A 201 6.94 1.19 -10.84
CA SER A 201 8.11 1.24 -11.70
C SER A 201 8.49 2.64 -12.14
#